data_AF-A0A1F8LJN5-F1
#
_entry.id   AF-A0A1F8LJN5-F1
#
_cell.length_a   1.000
_cell.length_b   1.000
_cell.length_c   1.000
_cell.angle_alpha   90.00
_cell.angle_beta   90.00
_cell.angle_gamma   90.00
#
_symmetry.space_group_name_H-M   'P 1'
#
loop_
_entity.id
_entity.type
_entity.pdbx_description
1 polymer ?
#
loop_
_entity_poly.entity_id
_entity_poly.type
_entity_poly.pdbx_seq_one_letter_code
_entity_poly.pdbx_strand_id
1 'polypeptide(L)'
;MPADDVQRLVDESVRALTPEQRSRRALELRRLAFARVWAAAEQAGPMTELERARFILRRLYPELEGPRLEAVMADLAARERAGIWRGFKREPPAFEEAEETG
;
A
#
# COMPACT_ATOMS: atom_id res chain seq x y z
N MET A 1 -9.65 24.64 1.59
CA MET A 1 -9.30 24.75 3.02
C MET A 1 -7.80 24.79 3.15
N PRO A 2 -7.23 25.58 4.08
CA PRO A 2 -5.83 25.49 4.47
C PRO A 2 -5.44 24.06 4.86
N ALA A 3 -4.21 23.63 4.55
CA ALA A 3 -3.72 22.30 4.88
C ALA A 3 -3.79 22.00 6.39
N ASP A 4 -3.58 23.02 7.23
CA ASP A 4 -3.61 22.92 8.68
C ASP A 4 -5.03 22.64 9.24
N ASP A 5 -6.07 23.11 8.55
CA ASP A 5 -7.46 22.81 8.93
C ASP A 5 -7.85 21.37 8.59
N VAL A 6 -7.30 20.82 7.49
CA VAL A 6 -7.49 19.42 7.10
C VAL A 6 -6.79 18.48 8.08
N GLN A 7 -5.53 18.78 8.44
CA GLN A 7 -4.79 17.95 9.39
C GLN A 7 -5.47 17.90 10.76
N ARG A 8 -5.94 19.05 11.27
CA ARG A 8 -6.66 19.12 12.54
C ARG A 8 -7.94 18.28 12.52
N LEU A 9 -8.72 18.36 11.44
CA LEU A 9 -9.93 17.57 11.28
C LEU A 9 -9.65 16.06 11.27
N VAL A 10 -8.57 15.65 10.60
CA VAL A 10 -8.12 14.25 10.59
C VAL A 10 -7.70 13.82 12.00
N ASP A 11 -6.92 14.62 12.71
CA ASP A 11 -6.46 14.30 14.06
C ASP A 11 -7.65 14.16 15.04
N GLU A 12 -8.61 15.08 14.98
CA GLU A 12 -9.85 15.01 15.76
C GLU A 12 -10.66 13.75 15.44
N SER A 13 -10.80 13.43 14.15
CA SER A 13 -11.49 12.21 13.71
C SER A 13 -10.84 10.94 14.24
N VAL A 14 -9.50 10.90 14.32
CA VAL A 14 -8.75 9.74 14.83
C VAL A 14 -8.85 9.66 16.35
N ARG A 15 -8.83 10.79 17.07
CA ARG A 15 -8.98 10.84 18.53
C ARG A 15 -10.34 10.36 19.00
N ALA A 16 -11.38 10.54 18.18
CA ALA A 16 -12.73 10.08 18.49
C ALA A 16 -12.93 8.56 18.36
N LEU A 17 -11.97 7.83 17.77
CA LEU A 17 -12.08 6.38 17.54
C LEU A 17 -11.56 5.54 18.72
N THR A 18 -12.25 4.44 19.03
CA THR A 18 -11.73 3.41 19.95
C THR A 18 -10.45 2.75 19.39
N PRO A 19 -9.64 2.06 20.22
CA PRO A 19 -8.49 1.31 19.73
C PRO A 19 -8.81 0.33 18.59
N GLU A 20 -9.92 -0.42 18.67
CA GLU A 20 -10.36 -1.37 17.65
C GLU A 20 -10.73 -0.64 16.35
N GLN A 21 -11.45 0.47 16.45
CA GLN A 21 -11.82 1.28 15.30
C GLN A 21 -10.59 1.90 14.63
N ARG A 22 -9.61 2.36 15.40
CA ARG A 22 -8.32 2.85 14.87
C ARG A 22 -7.58 1.77 14.11
N SER A 23 -7.54 0.54 14.64
CA SER A 23 -6.91 -0.60 13.97
C SER A 23 -7.58 -0.92 12.62
N ARG A 24 -8.91 -0.97 12.58
CA ARG A 24 -9.67 -1.16 11.33
C ARG A 24 -9.42 -0.05 10.32
N ARG A 25 -9.49 1.21 10.78
CA ARG A 25 -9.22 2.40 9.96
C ARG A 25 -7.81 2.38 9.38
N ALA A 26 -6.80 2.00 10.16
CA ALA A 26 -5.43 1.87 9.70
C ALA A 26 -5.28 0.80 8.62
N LEU A 27 -5.96 -0.35 8.77
CA LEU A 27 -5.97 -1.41 7.75
C LEU A 27 -6.64 -0.94 6.45
N GLU A 28 -7.78 -0.25 6.53
CA GLU A 28 -8.46 0.35 5.38
C GLU A 28 -7.55 1.32 4.62
N LEU A 29 -6.90 2.24 5.35
CA LEU A 29 -5.98 3.21 4.77
C LEU A 29 -4.78 2.53 4.11
N ARG A 30 -4.26 1.47 4.73
CA ARG A 30 -3.18 0.66 4.14
C ARG A 30 -3.62 -0.01 2.83
N ARG A 31 -4.81 -0.61 2.79
CA ARG A 31 -5.37 -1.22 1.57
C ARG A 31 -5.57 -0.18 0.46
N LEU A 32 -6.13 0.98 0.80
CA LEU A 32 -6.32 2.10 -0.14
C LEU A 32 -5.00 2.63 -0.69
N ALA A 33 -3.99 2.80 0.17
CA ALA A 33 -2.66 3.22 -0.25
C ALA A 33 -2.04 2.19 -1.21
N PHE A 34 -2.12 0.90 -0.86
CA PHE A 34 -1.62 -0.18 -1.70
C PHE A 34 -2.29 -0.21 -3.08
N ALA A 35 -3.63 -0.13 -3.13
CA ALA A 35 -4.39 -0.11 -4.38
C ALA A 35 -4.02 1.09 -5.27
N ARG A 36 -3.85 2.27 -4.69
CA ARG A 36 -3.42 3.47 -5.43
C ARG A 36 -2.02 3.33 -6.00
N VAL A 37 -1.08 2.82 -5.21
CA VAL A 37 0.30 2.61 -5.66
C VAL A 37 0.37 1.52 -6.73
N TRP A 38 -0.46 0.48 -6.62
CA TRP A 38 -0.59 -0.55 -7.64
C TRP A 38 -1.07 0.03 -8.98
N ALA A 39 -2.14 0.83 -8.97
CA ALA A 39 -2.63 1.50 -10.17
C ALA A 39 -1.57 2.42 -10.79
N ALA A 40 -0.78 3.12 -9.96
CA ALA A 40 0.33 3.93 -10.45
C ALA A 40 1.45 3.07 -11.08
N ALA A 41 1.71 1.86 -10.57
CA ALA A 41 2.67 0.94 -11.17
C ALA A 41 2.18 0.44 -12.54
N GLU A 42 0.87 0.18 -12.69
CA GLU A 42 0.27 -0.21 -13.98
C GLU A 42 0.38 0.91 -15.02
N GLN A 43 0.18 2.16 -14.62
CA GLN A 43 0.32 3.33 -15.49
C GLN A 43 1.76 3.63 -15.92
N ALA A 44 2.74 3.21 -15.11
CA ALA A 44 4.16 3.44 -15.40
C ALA A 44 4.72 2.52 -16.50
N GLY A 45 3.93 1.54 -16.97
CA GLY A 45 4.29 0.64 -18.07
C GLY A 45 4.74 -0.75 -17.60
N PRO A 46 5.22 -1.59 -18.54
CA PRO A 46 5.59 -2.97 -18.25
C PRO A 46 6.81 -3.03 -17.32
N MET A 47 6.71 -3.87 -16.29
CA MET A 47 7.74 -4.11 -15.27
C MET A 47 7.78 -5.60 -14.94
N THR A 48 8.96 -6.10 -14.60
CA THR A 48 9.12 -7.38 -13.88
C THR A 48 8.49 -7.29 -12.49
N GLU A 49 8.21 -8.43 -11.86
CA GLU A 49 7.63 -8.44 -10.51
C GLU A 49 8.58 -7.84 -9.46
N LEU A 50 9.90 -8.00 -9.61
CA LEU A 50 10.89 -7.33 -8.77
C LEU A 50 10.92 -5.81 -8.97
N GLU A 51 10.83 -5.33 -10.21
CA GLU A 51 10.74 -3.88 -10.49
C GLU A 51 9.46 -3.29 -9.91
N ARG A 52 8.32 -3.98 -10.10
CA ARG A 52 7.03 -3.61 -9.52
C ARG A 52 7.09 -3.59 -7.99
N ALA A 53 7.70 -4.59 -7.37
CA ALA A 53 7.87 -4.65 -5.93
C ALA A 53 8.71 -3.48 -5.40
N ARG A 54 9.83 -3.16 -6.04
CA ARG A 54 10.64 -1.99 -5.69
C ARG A 54 9.85 -0.69 -5.84
N PHE A 55 9.10 -0.53 -6.93
CA PHE A 55 8.26 0.63 -7.18
C PHE A 55 7.21 0.83 -6.08
N ILE A 56 6.53 -0.26 -5.69
CA ILE A 56 5.50 -0.25 -4.65
C ILE A 56 6.11 0.07 -3.28
N LEU A 57 7.21 -0.60 -2.90
CA LEU A 57 7.85 -0.41 -1.60
C LEU A 57 8.33 1.02 -1.39
N ARG A 58 8.98 1.64 -2.39
CA ARG A 58 9.46 3.03 -2.28
C ARG A 58 8.34 4.06 -2.12
N ARG A 59 7.13 3.76 -2.60
CA ARG A 59 5.98 4.68 -2.50
C ARG A 59 5.19 4.49 -1.21
N LEU A 60 5.08 3.26 -0.73
CA LEU A 60 4.38 2.97 0.52
C LEU A 60 5.24 3.24 1.75
N TYR A 61 6.55 3.06 1.64
CA TYR A 61 7.51 3.23 2.72
C TYR A 61 8.68 4.09 2.21
N PRO A 62 8.50 5.42 2.07
CA PRO A 62 9.55 6.32 1.59
C PRO A 62 10.81 6.28 2.45
N GLU A 63 10.70 5.91 3.72
CA GLU A 63 11.80 5.73 4.66
C GLU A 63 12.58 4.41 4.45
N LEU A 64 12.02 3.46 3.68
CA LEU A 64 12.67 2.21 3.33
C LEU A 64 13.63 2.44 2.16
N GLU A 65 14.85 2.85 2.48
CA GLU A 65 15.87 3.16 1.48
C GLU A 65 17.22 2.45 1.74
N GLY A 66 18.12 2.61 0.77
CA GLY A 66 19.51 2.17 0.87
C GLY A 66 19.65 0.68 1.20
N PRO A 67 20.57 0.31 2.12
CA PRO A 67 20.85 -1.09 2.43
C PRO A 67 19.62 -1.91 2.86
N ARG A 68 18.64 -1.27 3.50
CA ARG A 68 17.45 -1.96 4.00
C ARG A 68 16.52 -2.35 2.86
N LEU A 69 16.30 -1.45 1.90
CA LEU A 69 15.54 -1.77 0.70
C LEU A 69 16.24 -2.87 -0.11
N GLU A 70 17.56 -2.76 -0.30
CA GLU A 70 18.31 -3.73 -1.08
C GLU A 70 18.31 -5.13 -0.43
N ALA A 71 18.35 -5.23 0.91
CA ALA A 71 18.20 -6.50 1.61
C ALA A 71 16.81 -7.13 1.37
N VAL A 72 15.74 -6.34 1.41
CA VAL A 72 14.39 -6.80 1.10
C VAL A 72 14.29 -7.26 -0.36
N MET A 73 14.84 -6.49 -1.29
CA MET A 73 14.83 -6.85 -2.72
C MET A 73 15.63 -8.12 -3.00
N ALA A 74 16.77 -8.32 -2.33
CA ALA A 74 17.56 -9.54 -2.45
C ALA A 74 16.82 -10.77 -1.94
N ASP A 75 16.11 -10.67 -0.81
CA ASP A 75 15.25 -11.74 -0.28
C ASP A 75 14.10 -12.07 -1.24
N LEU A 76 13.41 -11.04 -1.78
CA LEU A 76 12.35 -11.25 -2.77
C LEU A 76 12.88 -11.93 -4.04
N ALA A 77 14.05 -11.51 -4.54
CA ALA A 77 14.68 -12.14 -5.71
C ALA A 77 15.11 -13.59 -5.45
N ALA A 78 15.53 -13.92 -4.23
CA ALA A 78 15.82 -15.31 -3.83
C ALA A 78 14.54 -16.15 -3.83
N ARG A 79 13.44 -15.63 -3.27
CA ARG A 79 12.14 -16.30 -3.24
C ARG A 79 11.51 -16.47 -4.63
N GLU A 80 11.69 -15.50 -5.52
CA GLU A 80 11.24 -15.58 -6.91
C GLU A 80 11.97 -16.72 -7.64
N ARG A 81 13.30 -16.76 -7.54
CA ARG A 81 14.12 -17.83 -8.15
C ARG A 81 13.79 -19.22 -7.60
N ALA A 82 13.41 -19.31 -6.33
CA ALA A 82 12.93 -20.54 -5.71
C ALA A 82 11.48 -20.91 -6.10
N GLY A 83 10.78 -20.06 -6.86
CA GLY A 83 9.38 -20.25 -7.25
C GLY A 83 8.37 -20.06 -6.11
N ILE A 84 8.82 -19.55 -4.94
CA ILE A 84 8.02 -19.36 -3.72
C ILE A 84 7.21 -18.06 -3.79
N TRP A 85 7.74 -17.06 -4.50
CA TRP A 85 7.11 -15.75 -4.62
C TRP A 85 6.94 -15.38 -6.09
N ARG A 86 5.83 -14.71 -6.42
CA ARG A 86 5.42 -14.36 -7.79
C ARG A 86 4.89 -12.92 -7.89
N GLY A 87 5.39 -12.03 -7.04
CA GLY A 87 4.85 -10.67 -6.92
C GLY A 87 3.95 -10.48 -5.69
N PHE A 88 3.67 -9.21 -5.39
CA PHE A 88 2.68 -8.89 -4.36
C PHE A 88 1.27 -9.19 -4.86
N LYS A 89 0.38 -9.58 -3.94
CA LYS A 89 -1.03 -9.74 -4.28
C LYS A 89 -1.64 -8.37 -4.55
N ARG A 90 -2.39 -8.26 -5.64
CA ARG A 90 -3.26 -7.11 -5.87
C ARG A 90 -4.37 -7.14 -4.82
N GLU A 91 -4.50 -6.05 -4.08
CA GLU A 91 -5.69 -5.82 -3.26
C GLU A 91 -6.80 -5.30 -4.19
N PRO A 92 -8.02 -5.85 -4.13
CA PRO A 92 -9.14 -5.30 -4.89
C PRO A 92 -9.39 -3.85 -4.43
N PRO A 93 -9.78 -2.94 -5.34
CA PRO A 93 -10.17 -1.61 -4.93
C PRO A 93 -11.34 -1.71 -3.94
N ALA A 94 -11.27 -0.97 -2.83
CA ALA A 94 -12.28 -0.99 -1.76
C ALA A 94 -13.69 -0.50 -2.18
N PHE A 95 -13.91 -0.26 -3.48
CA PHE A 95 -15.15 0.26 -4.05
C PHE A 95 -16.01 -0.82 -4.74
N GLU A 96 -15.59 -2.09 -4.76
CA GLU A 96 -16.34 -3.19 -5.38
C GLU A 96 -17.13 -4.06 -4.37
N GLU A 97 -17.61 -3.49 -3.26
CA GLU A 97 -18.53 -4.18 -2.32
C GLU A 97 -19.94 -3.54 -2.26
N ALA A 98 -20.33 -2.73 -3.25
CA ALA A 98 -21.60 -1.99 -3.22
C ALA A 98 -22.53 -2.20 -4.44
N GLU A 99 -22.40 -3.30 -5.18
CA GLU A 99 -23.41 -3.69 -6.19
C GLU A 99 -23.76 -5.18 -6.10
N GLU A 100 -24.30 -5.62 -4.96
CA GLU A 100 -25.09 -6.86 -4.91
C GLU A 100 -26.17 -6.74 -3.83
N THR A 101 -27.17 -5.90 -4.09
CA THR A 101 -28.52 -6.05 -3.56
C THR A 101 -29.48 -5.23 -4.43
N GLY A 102 -29.88 -5.85 -5.55
CA GLY A 102 -31.06 -5.47 -6.32
C GLY A 102 -32.18 -6.46 -6.03
#